data_AF-A0A945QXY5-F1
#
_entry.id   AF-A0A945QXY5-F1
#
_cell.length_a   1.000
_cell.length_b   1.000
_cell.length_c   1.000
_cell.angle_alpha   90.00
_cell.angle_beta   90.00
_cell.angle_gamma   90.00
#
_symmetry.space_group_name_H-M   'P 1'
#
loop_
_entity.id
_entity.type
_entity.pdbx_description
1 polymer ?
#
loop_
_entity_poly.entity_id
_entity_poly.type
_entity_poly.pdbx_seq_one_letter_code
_entity_poly.pdbx_strand_id
1 'polypeptide(L)'
;SYMFGNPTPAHFVSASMELPVCTIILNNRMWGSVRKATLGMHPDGAASRLNRSPLTALEPNPDFEKIVEASGGYGERVDNAEDLPAALDRAMKAVDVEKRQAVLNVQTAYDDAQALADARR
;
A
#
# COMPACT_ATOMS: atom_id res chain seq x y z
N SER A 1 -0.41 8.80 2.17
CA SER A 1 -0.72 7.40 1.79
C SER A 1 -1.22 7.39 0.34
N TYR A 2 -1.14 6.25 -0.35
CA TYR A 2 -1.46 6.15 -1.78
C TYR A 2 -2.86 6.68 -2.13
N MET A 3 -3.91 6.26 -1.40
CA MET A 3 -5.29 6.68 -1.65
C MET A 3 -5.53 8.19 -1.56
N PHE A 4 -4.93 8.87 -0.56
CA PHE A 4 -5.10 10.33 -0.38
C PHE A 4 -4.16 11.15 -1.28
N GLY A 5 -3.22 10.51 -1.96
CA GLY A 5 -2.31 11.17 -2.91
C GLY A 5 -2.93 11.43 -4.27
N ASN A 6 -4.22 11.14 -4.47
CA ASN A 6 -4.91 11.20 -5.76
C ASN A 6 -4.16 10.43 -6.86
N PRO A 7 -4.11 9.09 -6.80
CA PRO A 7 -3.27 8.30 -7.69
C PRO A 7 -3.67 8.43 -9.16
N THR A 8 -4.96 8.55 -9.48
CA THR A 8 -5.43 8.72 -10.87
C THR A 8 -4.83 9.96 -11.54
N PRO A 9 -4.98 11.20 -11.03
CA PRO A 9 -4.34 12.36 -11.66
C PRO A 9 -2.82 12.31 -11.56
N ALA A 10 -2.22 11.75 -10.50
CA ALA A 10 -0.78 11.60 -10.40
C ALA A 10 -0.21 10.71 -11.52
N HIS A 11 -0.86 9.56 -11.79
CA HIS A 11 -0.46 8.65 -12.86
C HIS A 11 -0.73 9.24 -14.24
N PHE A 12 -1.81 10.02 -14.42
CA PHE A 12 -2.01 10.78 -15.66
C PHE A 12 -0.84 11.74 -15.93
N VAL A 13 -0.46 12.56 -14.95
CA VAL A 13 0.64 13.53 -15.10
C VAL A 13 1.96 12.81 -15.37
N SER A 14 2.24 11.73 -14.64
CA SER A 14 3.45 10.92 -14.85
C SER A 14 3.53 10.36 -16.26
N ALA A 15 2.41 9.86 -16.82
CA ALA A 15 2.35 9.43 -18.22
C ALA A 15 2.52 10.60 -19.19
N SER A 16 1.82 11.72 -18.97
CA SER A 16 1.84 12.87 -19.89
C SER A 16 3.19 13.59 -19.94
N MET A 17 3.96 13.51 -18.84
CA MET A 17 5.27 14.14 -18.70
C MET A 17 6.44 13.16 -18.83
N GLU A 18 6.18 11.91 -19.24
CA GLU A 18 7.20 10.86 -19.40
C GLU A 18 8.07 10.70 -18.14
N LEU A 19 7.45 10.67 -16.95
CA LEU A 19 8.13 10.54 -15.66
C LEU A 19 8.09 9.07 -15.20
N PRO A 20 9.16 8.27 -15.38
CA PRO A 20 9.16 6.86 -15.04
C PRO A 20 9.41 6.65 -13.54
N VAL A 21 8.39 6.87 -12.71
CA VAL A 21 8.48 6.70 -11.25
C VAL A 21 7.96 5.32 -10.84
N CYS A 22 8.66 4.64 -9.94
CA CYS A 22 8.18 3.43 -9.27
C CYS A 22 7.55 3.77 -7.91
N THR A 23 6.29 3.39 -7.70
CA THR A 23 5.59 3.53 -6.42
C THR A 23 5.42 2.17 -5.76
N ILE A 24 5.90 2.00 -4.53
CA ILE A 24 5.71 0.78 -3.75
C ILE A 24 4.66 1.05 -2.68
N ILE A 25 3.56 0.29 -2.70
CA ILE A 25 2.50 0.33 -1.72
C ILE A 25 2.71 -0.81 -0.73
N LEU A 26 2.93 -0.48 0.53
CA LEU A 26 2.93 -1.44 1.63
C LEU A 26 1.48 -1.61 2.11
N ASN A 27 0.77 -2.57 1.54
CA ASN A 27 -0.66 -2.75 1.70
C ASN A 27 -0.97 -3.75 2.82
N ASN A 28 -1.17 -3.21 4.02
CA ASN A 28 -1.63 -3.97 5.19
C ASN A 28 -3.15 -4.03 5.33
N ARG A 29 -3.89 -3.57 4.31
CA ARG A 29 -5.37 -3.52 4.26
C ARG A 29 -6.00 -2.75 5.42
N MET A 30 -5.29 -1.79 6.00
CA MET A 30 -5.76 -1.05 7.17
C MET A 30 -5.16 0.36 7.27
N TRP A 31 -5.90 1.28 7.89
CA TRP A 31 -5.30 2.43 8.56
C TRP A 31 -4.55 1.99 9.83
N GLY A 32 -3.46 1.24 9.66
CA GLY A 32 -2.73 0.56 10.74
C GLY A 32 -2.19 1.51 11.81
N SER A 33 -1.77 2.73 11.43
CA SER A 33 -1.35 3.76 12.40
C SER A 33 -2.50 4.22 13.29
N VAL A 34 -3.72 4.32 12.74
CA VAL A 34 -4.92 4.69 13.50
C VAL A 34 -5.28 3.57 14.47
N ARG A 35 -5.28 2.31 14.02
CA ARG A 35 -5.50 1.13 14.89
C ARG A 35 -4.50 1.11 16.06
N LYS A 36 -3.21 1.29 15.76
CA LYS A 36 -2.13 1.36 16.76
C LYS A 36 -2.39 2.47 17.78
N ALA A 37 -2.71 3.68 17.33
CA ALA A 37 -2.97 4.82 18.21
C ALA A 37 -4.22 4.59 19.08
N THR A 38 -5.31 4.06 18.52
CA THR A 38 -6.53 3.74 19.26
C THR A 38 -6.26 2.71 20.37
N LEU A 39 -5.52 1.64 20.08
CA LEU A 39 -5.16 0.63 21.07
C LEU A 39 -4.22 1.15 22.15
N GLY A 40 -3.29 2.05 21.79
CA GLY A 40 -2.39 2.67 22.74
C GLY A 40 -3.11 3.61 23.72
N MET A 41 -4.05 4.42 23.24
CA MET A 41 -4.79 5.38 24.07
C MET A 41 -5.95 4.77 24.84
N HIS A 42 -6.63 3.78 24.25
CA HIS A 42 -7.85 3.17 24.80
C HIS A 42 -7.78 1.64 24.72
N PRO A 43 -6.87 1.00 25.47
CA PRO A 43 -6.66 -0.44 25.41
C PRO A 43 -7.91 -1.26 25.79
N ASP A 44 -8.75 -0.73 26.68
CA ASP A 44 -10.00 -1.38 27.11
C ASP A 44 -11.26 -0.81 26.44
N GLY A 45 -11.09 0.10 25.47
CA GLY A 45 -12.19 0.78 24.78
C GLY A 45 -13.01 -0.16 23.89
N ALA A 46 -14.22 0.25 23.50
CA ALA A 46 -15.09 -0.59 22.67
C ALA A 46 -14.41 -1.03 21.35
N ALA A 47 -13.63 -0.15 20.72
CA ALA A 47 -12.90 -0.45 19.48
C ALA A 47 -11.75 -1.46 19.66
N SER A 48 -11.22 -1.67 20.87
CA SER A 48 -10.15 -2.65 21.09
C SER A 48 -10.66 -4.09 21.05
N ARG A 49 -11.95 -4.30 21.36
CA ARG A 49 -12.59 -5.61 21.51
C ARG A 49 -13.23 -6.14 20.22
N LEU A 50 -13.22 -5.36 19.14
CA LEU A 50 -13.85 -5.73 17.88
C LEU A 50 -12.87 -6.50 16.99
N ASN A 51 -13.29 -7.67 16.52
CA ASN A 51 -12.52 -8.51 15.59
C ASN A 51 -12.27 -7.81 14.24
N ARG A 52 -13.19 -6.94 13.83
CA ARG A 52 -13.02 -6.06 12.67
C ARG A 52 -12.91 -4.63 13.17
N SER A 53 -11.73 -4.04 13.01
CA SER A 53 -11.49 -2.67 13.46
C SER A 53 -12.37 -1.69 12.68
N PRO A 54 -13.33 -1.01 13.35
CA PRO A 54 -14.23 -0.09 12.68
C PRO A 54 -13.46 1.12 12.16
N LEU A 55 -13.85 1.63 10.99
CA LEU A 55 -13.27 2.81 10.34
C LEU A 55 -11.77 2.71 9.97
N THR A 56 -11.07 1.63 10.33
CA THR A 56 -9.67 1.43 9.97
C THR A 56 -9.46 0.27 8.99
N ALA A 57 -10.32 -0.75 8.98
CA ALA A 57 -10.23 -1.83 8.00
C ALA A 57 -10.55 -1.31 6.58
N LEU A 58 -9.68 -1.61 5.62
CA LEU A 58 -9.83 -1.25 4.21
C LEU A 58 -10.31 -2.47 3.41
N GLU A 59 -11.57 -2.84 3.66
CA GLU A 59 -12.23 -3.98 3.01
C GLU A 59 -13.57 -3.56 2.39
N PRO A 60 -13.84 -3.88 1.11
CA PRO A 60 -12.97 -4.64 0.19
C PRO A 60 -11.71 -3.85 -0.19
N ASN A 61 -10.57 -4.55 -0.26
CA ASN A 61 -9.30 -3.94 -0.65
C ASN A 61 -9.26 -3.67 -2.16
N PRO A 62 -8.99 -2.44 -2.63
CA PRO A 62 -8.83 -2.17 -4.05
C PRO A 62 -7.56 -2.82 -4.63
N ASP A 63 -7.65 -3.27 -5.87
CA ASP A 63 -6.49 -3.68 -6.68
C ASP A 63 -5.71 -2.44 -7.13
N PHE A 64 -4.94 -1.86 -6.20
CA PHE A 64 -4.26 -0.57 -6.40
C PHE A 64 -3.30 -0.56 -7.59
N GLU A 65 -2.71 -1.71 -7.92
CA GLU A 65 -1.85 -1.86 -9.10
C GLU A 65 -2.59 -1.62 -10.42
N LYS A 66 -3.92 -1.80 -10.46
CA LYS A 66 -4.73 -1.53 -11.65
C LYS A 66 -4.90 -0.05 -11.95
N ILE A 67 -4.69 0.83 -10.97
CA ILE A 67 -4.85 2.27 -11.15
C ILE A 67 -3.78 2.82 -12.10
N VAL A 68 -2.54 2.33 -12.01
CA VAL A 68 -1.46 2.76 -12.91
C VAL A 68 -1.62 2.18 -14.32
N GLU A 69 -2.17 0.97 -14.44
CA GLU A 69 -2.46 0.33 -15.73
C GLU A 69 -3.46 1.18 -16.54
N ALA A 70 -4.43 1.81 -15.89
CA ALA A 70 -5.36 2.74 -16.53
C ALA A 70 -4.67 3.98 -17.16
N SER A 71 -3.45 4.30 -16.73
CA SER A 71 -2.59 5.34 -17.32
C SER A 71 -1.42 4.78 -18.15
N GLY A 72 -1.46 3.49 -18.51
CA GLY A 72 -0.45 2.83 -19.36
C GLY A 72 0.82 2.38 -18.64
N GLY A 73 0.89 2.48 -17.31
CA GLY A 73 2.06 2.02 -16.55
C GLY A 73 2.02 0.53 -16.18
N TYR A 74 3.04 0.09 -15.45
CA TYR A 74 3.18 -1.28 -14.98
C TYR A 74 2.54 -1.47 -13.60
N GLY A 75 1.52 -2.30 -13.49
CA GLY A 75 0.96 -2.71 -12.20
C GLY A 75 1.34 -4.15 -11.87
N GLU A 76 1.82 -4.40 -10.66
CA GLU A 76 1.98 -5.77 -10.14
C GLU A 76 1.58 -5.85 -8.67
N ARG A 77 0.83 -6.91 -8.33
CA ARG A 77 0.49 -7.27 -6.96
C ARG A 77 1.42 -8.37 -6.48
N VAL A 78 2.01 -8.19 -5.30
CA VAL A 78 2.98 -9.11 -4.70
C VAL A 78 2.40 -9.67 -3.41
N ASP A 79 2.05 -10.95 -3.42
CA ASP A 79 1.45 -11.63 -2.27
C ASP A 79 2.45 -12.18 -1.27
N ASN A 80 3.59 -12.69 -1.76
CA ASN A 80 4.58 -13.36 -0.95
C ASN A 80 5.91 -12.60 -0.93
N ALA A 81 6.63 -12.68 0.19
CA ALA A 81 7.87 -11.94 0.38
C ALA A 81 8.99 -12.44 -0.55
N GLU A 82 9.01 -13.73 -0.86
CA GLU A 82 9.97 -14.36 -1.77
C GLU A 82 9.84 -13.87 -3.22
N ASP A 83 8.66 -13.39 -3.62
CA ASP A 83 8.40 -12.88 -4.97
C ASP A 83 8.87 -11.43 -5.13
N LEU A 84 9.05 -10.71 -4.02
CA LEU A 84 9.35 -9.28 -4.03
C LEU A 84 10.66 -8.92 -4.78
N PRO A 85 11.79 -9.64 -4.63
CA PRO A 85 12.99 -9.34 -5.40
C PRO A 85 12.75 -9.38 -6.91
N ALA A 86 12.08 -10.43 -7.40
CA ALA A 86 11.78 -10.57 -8.82
C ALA A 86 10.75 -9.54 -9.32
N ALA A 87 9.80 -9.15 -8.48
CA ALA A 87 8.84 -8.08 -8.78
C ALA A 87 9.53 -6.71 -8.89
N LEU A 88 10.51 -6.43 -8.02
CA LEU A 88 11.34 -5.23 -8.09
C LEU A 88 12.13 -5.19 -9.40
N ASP A 89 12.74 -6.29 -9.81
CA ASP A 89 13.46 -6.36 -11.10
C ASP A 89 12.54 -6.03 -12.28
N ARG A 90 11.31 -6.55 -12.30
CA ARG A 90 10.31 -6.25 -13.33
C ARG A 90 9.87 -4.79 -13.31
N ALA A 91 9.60 -4.23 -12.13
CA ALA A 91 9.23 -2.83 -11.99
C ALA A 91 10.36 -1.88 -12.42
N MET A 92 11.61 -2.20 -12.08
CA MET A 92 12.77 -1.43 -12.50
C MET A 92 13.00 -1.54 -14.01
N LYS A 93 12.76 -2.70 -14.63
CA LYS A 93 12.76 -2.80 -16.10
C LYS A 93 11.71 -1.86 -16.73
N ALA A 94 10.50 -1.81 -16.20
CA ALA A 94 9.46 -0.90 -16.70
C ALA A 94 9.89 0.57 -16.63
N VAL A 95 10.55 0.95 -15.53
CA VAL A 95 11.03 2.32 -15.30
C VAL A 95 12.27 2.66 -16.12
N ASP A 96 13.32 1.85 -16.04
CA ASP A 96 14.64 2.17 -16.58
C ASP A 96 14.76 1.88 -18.08
N VAL A 97 14.08 0.83 -18.57
CA VAL A 97 14.17 0.37 -19.95
C VAL A 97 12.95 0.83 -20.75
N GLU A 98 11.75 0.55 -20.26
CA GLU A 98 10.50 0.83 -20.98
C GLU A 98 10.03 2.28 -20.80
N LYS A 99 10.70 3.05 -19.92
CA LYS A 99 10.42 4.46 -19.62
C LYS A 99 8.96 4.73 -19.25
N ARG A 100 8.33 3.80 -18.54
CA ARG A 100 6.97 3.94 -18.00
C ARG A 100 6.97 3.79 -16.48
N GLN A 101 6.05 4.51 -15.84
CA GLN A 101 5.80 4.40 -14.41
C GLN A 101 5.38 2.97 -13.99
N ALA A 102 5.64 2.64 -12.73
CA ALA A 102 5.32 1.34 -12.14
C ALA A 102 4.68 1.47 -10.75
N VAL A 103 3.81 0.52 -10.41
CA VAL A 103 3.24 0.33 -9.07
C VAL A 103 3.42 -1.12 -8.65
N LEU A 104 4.03 -1.31 -7.47
CA LEU A 104 4.03 -2.59 -6.76
C LEU A 104 3.06 -2.52 -5.57
N ASN A 105 2.00 -3.32 -5.60
CA ASN A 105 1.06 -3.49 -4.50
C ASN A 105 1.48 -4.66 -3.62
N VAL A 106 2.36 -4.40 -2.65
CA VAL A 106 2.97 -5.42 -1.78
C VAL A 106 2.06 -5.69 -0.60
N GLN A 107 1.52 -6.91 -0.54
CA GLN A 107 0.67 -7.33 0.56
C GLN A 107 1.51 -7.52 1.82
N THR A 108 1.10 -6.88 2.91
CA THR A 108 1.77 -7.02 4.19
C THR A 108 0.76 -7.44 5.26
N ALA A 109 1.24 -8.10 6.30
CA ALA A 109 0.43 -8.41 7.46
C ALA A 109 0.39 -7.19 8.41
N TYR A 110 -0.71 -7.09 9.16
CA TYR A 110 -0.81 -6.20 10.32
C TYR A 110 -0.96 -7.04 11.58
N ASP A 111 -0.14 -6.78 12.59
CA ASP A 111 -0.18 -7.46 13.88
C ASP A 111 -0.37 -6.42 15.01
N ASP A 112 -1.49 -6.53 15.73
CA ASP A 112 -1.81 -5.69 16.89
C ASP A 112 -0.74 -5.82 17.99
N ALA A 113 -0.19 -7.02 18.22
CA ALA A 113 0.81 -7.26 19.27
C ALA A 113 2.13 -6.55 18.94
N GLN A 114 2.61 -6.71 17.71
CA GLN A 114 3.78 -5.99 17.22
C GLN A 114 3.56 -4.47 17.22
N ALA A 115 2.41 -4.00 16.75
CA ALA A 115 2.08 -2.58 16.73
C ALA A 115 2.06 -1.97 18.14
N LEU A 116 1.52 -2.67 19.14
CA LEU A 116 1.53 -2.25 20.54
C LEU A 116 2.93 -2.24 21.16
N ALA A 117 3.77 -3.23 20.84
CA ALA A 117 5.16 -3.26 21.29
C ALA A 117 5.93 -2.03 20.78
N ASP A 118 5.77 -1.70 19.49
CA ASP A 118 6.38 -0.52 18.87
C ASP A 118 5.80 0.82 19.36
N ALA A 119 4.67 0.84 20.06
CA ALA A 119 4.08 2.08 20.60
C ALA A 119 4.66 2.46 21.97
N ARG A 120 5.23 1.48 22.70
CA ARG A 120 5.75 1.64 24.07
C ARG A 120 7.23 2.02 24.12
N ARG A 121 7.88 2.08 22.96
CA ARG A 121 9.29 2.39 22.77
C ARG A 121 9.48 3.86 22.44
#